data_AF-A0A2W0EL93-F1
#
_entry.id   AF-A0A2W0EL93-F1
#
_cell.length_a   1.000
_cell.length_b   1.000
_cell.length_c   1.000
_cell.angle_alpha   90.00
_cell.angle_beta   90.00
_cell.angle_gamma   90.00
#
_symmetry.space_group_name_H-M   'P 1'
#
loop_
_entity.id
_entity.type
_entity.pdbx_description
1 polymer ?
#
loop_
_entity_poly.entity_id
_entity_poly.type
_entity_poly.pdbx_seq_one_letter_code
_entity_poly.pdbx_strand_id
1 'polypeptide(L)' 'VYVAPASRGQNVGKALVQQLLELASGHFRVVRLSTDTPEGAAFYLRCGFQPIHAEHATHMKSLVEIT' A
#
# COMPACT_ATOMS: atom_id res chain seq x y z
N VAL A 1 3.77 5.93 -2.17
CA VAL A 1 4.64 5.91 -3.38
C VAL A 1 4.19 6.98 -4.35
N TYR A 2 5.12 7.57 -5.10
CA TYR A 2 4.81 8.57 -6.13
C TYR A 2 5.20 8.02 -7.50
N VAL A 3 4.33 8.23 -8.49
CA VAL A 3 4.56 7.85 -9.89
C VAL A 3 4.28 9.08 -10.75
N ALA A 4 5.23 9.40 -11.62
CA ALA A 4 5.11 10.50 -12.58
C ALA A 4 3.82 10.35 -13.39
N PRO A 5 3.07 11.44 -13.66
CA PRO A 5 1.80 11.36 -14.38
C PRO A 5 1.87 10.57 -15.69
N ALA A 6 2.93 10.78 -16.48
CA ALA A 6 3.17 10.09 -17.76
C ALA A 6 3.34 8.56 -17.64
N SER A 7 3.64 8.05 -16.43
CA SER A 7 3.86 6.62 -16.17
C SER A 7 2.69 5.98 -15.40
N ARG A 8 1.60 6.71 -15.15
CA ARG A 8 0.40 6.17 -14.49
C ARG A 8 -0.40 5.29 -15.46
N GLY A 9 -1.27 4.45 -14.93
CA GLY A 9 -2.08 3.49 -15.72
C GLY A 9 -1.32 2.26 -16.23
N GLN A 10 0.01 2.22 -16.08
CA GLN A 10 0.89 1.15 -16.57
C GLN A 10 1.32 0.17 -15.46
N ASN A 11 0.53 0.05 -14.38
CA ASN A 11 0.82 -0.79 -13.20
C ASN A 11 2.12 -0.49 -12.42
N VAL A 12 2.91 0.53 -12.81
CA VAL A 12 4.17 0.91 -12.14
C VAL A 12 4.02 1.05 -10.63
N GLY A 13 3.00 1.79 -10.17
CA GLY A 13 2.75 1.98 -8.74
C GLY A 13 2.46 0.67 -8.01
N LYS A 14 1.67 -0.23 -8.62
CA LYS A 14 1.33 -1.53 -8.03
C LYS A 14 2.58 -2.41 -7.93
N ALA A 15 3.41 -2.45 -8.98
CA ALA A 15 4.66 -3.20 -8.99
C ALA A 15 5.62 -2.72 -7.89
N LEU A 16 5.77 -1.39 -7.74
CA LEU A 16 6.58 -0.80 -6.66
C LEU A 16 6.07 -1.21 -5.27
N VAL A 17 4.75 -1.11 -5.03
CA VAL A 17 4.15 -1.51 -3.74
C VAL A 17 4.35 -3.00 -3.47
N GLN A 18 4.17 -3.87 -4.47
CA GLN A 18 4.37 -5.31 -4.30
C GLN A 18 5.80 -5.65 -3.90
N GLN A 19 6.79 -5.05 -4.56
CA GLN A 19 8.21 -5.25 -4.23
C GLN A 19 8.53 -4.77 -2.80
N LEU A 20 7.99 -3.62 -2.39
CA LEU A 20 8.15 -3.14 -1.01
C LEU A 20 7.52 -4.08 0.02
N LEU A 21 6.35 -4.65 -0.27
CA LEU A 21 5.66 -5.58 0.62
C LEU A 21 6.39 -6.93 0.71
N GLU A 22 6.96 -7.40 -0.39
CA GLU A 22 7.78 -8.62 -0.43
C GLU A 22 9.04 -8.46 0.43
N LEU A 23 9.75 -7.33 0.30
CA LEU A 23 10.88 -7.03 1.17
C LEU A 23 10.45 -6.87 2.64
N ALA A 24 9.31 -6.23 2.89
CA ALA A 24 8.83 -5.99 4.25
C ALA A 24 8.37 -7.26 4.97
N SER A 25 7.90 -8.30 4.28
CA SER A 25 7.34 -9.50 4.91
C SER A 25 8.37 -10.28 5.74
N GLY A 26 9.66 -10.19 5.39
CA GLY A 26 10.75 -10.77 6.16
C GLY A 26 11.08 -10.03 7.47
N HIS A 27 10.54 -8.83 7.68
CA HIS A 27 10.94 -7.94 8.78
C HIS A 27 9.76 -7.40 9.60
N PHE A 28 8.58 -7.31 8.99
CA PHE A 28 7.42 -6.64 9.58
C PHE A 28 6.19 -7.51 9.49
N ARG A 29 5.34 -7.42 10.52
CA ARG A 29 4.03 -8.08 10.55
C ARG A 29 2.93 -7.25 9.88
N VAL A 30 3.10 -5.93 9.86
CA VAL A 30 2.11 -4.97 9.36
C VAL A 30 2.82 -3.82 8.67
N VAL A 31 2.30 -3.40 7.51
CA VAL A 31 2.67 -2.14 6.86
C VAL A 31 1.51 -1.17 6.94
N ARG A 32 1.80 0.08 7.34
CA ARG A 32 0.83 1.17 7.47
C ARG A 32 1.21 2.32 6.55
N LEU A 33 0.22 3.05 6.06
CA LEU A 33 0.43 4.24 5.25
C LEU A 33 -0.67 5.27 5.46
N SER A 34 -0.37 6.49 5.01
CA SER A 34 -1.33 7.59 4.92
C SER A 34 -1.47 8.02 3.47
N THR A 35 -2.69 8.39 3.11
CA THR A 35 -3.07 9.03 1.85
C THR A 35 -4.23 9.96 2.14
N ASP A 36 -4.24 11.10 1.47
CA ASP A 36 -5.20 12.20 1.61
C ASP A 36 -6.06 12.39 0.34
N THR A 37 -5.75 11.67 -0.74
CA THR A 37 -6.52 11.68 -1.98
C THR A 37 -7.41 10.44 -2.11
N PRO A 38 -8.66 10.58 -2.63
CA PRO A 38 -9.52 9.45 -2.96
C PRO A 38 -8.87 8.48 -3.95
N GLU A 39 -8.12 8.98 -4.93
CA GLU A 39 -7.42 8.16 -5.92
C GLU A 39 -6.33 7.32 -5.27
N GLY A 40 -5.59 7.90 -4.33
CA GLY A 40 -4.59 7.21 -3.53
C GLY A 40 -5.21 6.12 -2.65
N ALA A 41 -6.31 6.43 -1.97
CA ALA A 41 -7.06 5.44 -1.17
C ALA A 41 -7.51 4.26 -2.03
N ALA A 42 -8.19 4.54 -3.15
CA ALA A 42 -8.62 3.51 -4.09
C ALA A 42 -7.44 2.69 -4.65
N PHE A 43 -6.29 3.33 -4.89
CA PHE A 43 -5.08 2.64 -5.32
C PHE A 43 -4.54 1.65 -4.27
N TYR A 44 -4.45 2.05 -3.01
CA TYR A 44 -3.94 1.16 -1.95
C TYR A 44 -4.92 0.03 -1.61
N LEU A 45 -6.24 0.28 -1.71
CA LEU A 45 -7.23 -0.79 -1.63
C LEU A 45 -6.97 -1.88 -2.70
N ARG A 46 -6.70 -1.50 -3.95
CA ARG A 46 -6.32 -2.44 -5.02
C ARG A 46 -4.99 -3.16 -4.80
N CYS A 47 -4.13 -2.63 -3.93
CA CYS A 47 -2.89 -3.28 -3.49
C CYS A 47 -3.11 -4.25 -2.31
N GLY A 48 -4.36 -4.39 -1.83
CA GLY A 48 -4.73 -5.27 -0.72
C GLY A 48 -4.51 -4.66 0.66
N PHE A 49 -4.39 -3.33 0.75
CA PHE A 49 -4.52 -2.64 2.03
C PHE A 49 -5.98 -2.51 2.42
N GLN A 50 -6.23 -2.33 3.72
CA GLN A 50 -7.55 -2.07 4.30
C GLN A 50 -7.54 -0.70 5.00
N PRO A 51 -8.68 0.02 5.00
CA PRO A 51 -8.79 1.28 5.71
C PRO A 51 -8.77 1.05 7.22
N ILE A 52 -8.21 2.00 7.96
CA ILE A 52 -8.20 2.00 9.43
C ILE A 52 -8.47 3.40 9.98
N HIS A 53 -9.00 3.45 11.20
CA HIS A 53 -9.13 4.67 11.98
C HIS A 53 -7.97 4.76 12.96
N ALA A 54 -6.91 5.47 12.60
CA ALA A 54 -5.76 5.70 13.46
C ALA A 54 -5.19 7.12 13.27
N GLU A 55 -4.55 7.65 14.31
CA GLU A 55 -4.04 9.03 14.33
C GLU A 55 -3.02 9.33 13.22
N HIS A 56 -2.20 8.33 12.84
CA HIS A 56 -1.07 8.52 11.93
C HIS A 56 -1.08 7.57 10.72
N ALA A 57 -2.20 6.91 10.43
CA ALA A 57 -2.33 6.05 9.27
C ALA A 57 -3.77 5.95 8.83
N THR A 58 -3.99 5.97 7.51
CA THR A 58 -5.32 5.77 6.93
C THR A 58 -5.55 4.34 6.46
N HIS A 59 -4.48 3.59 6.19
CA HIS A 59 -4.57 2.21 5.73
C HIS A 59 -3.49 1.31 6.36
N MET A 60 -3.78 0.01 6.42
CA MET A 60 -2.81 -1.03 6.80
C MET A 60 -2.93 -2.29 5.95
N LYS A 61 -1.87 -3.10 5.93
CA LYS A 61 -1.87 -4.45 5.40
C LYS A 61 -1.14 -5.38 6.36
N SER A 62 -1.78 -6.47 6.74
CA SER A 62 -1.12 -7.57 7.46
C SER A 62 -0.21 -8.34 6.49
N LEU A 63 1.01 -8.65 6.94
CA LEU A 63 2.00 -9.44 6.20
C LEU A 63 2.19 -10.84 6.77
N VAL A 64 1.52 -11.18 7.87
CA VAL A 64 1.50 -12.56 8.36
C VAL A 64 0.45 -13.36 7.59
N GLU A 65 0.86 -14.52 7.07
CA GLU A 65 -0.08 -15.51 6.55
C GLU A 65 -0.92 -16.06 7.70
N ILE A 66 -2.23 -16.19 7.49
CA ILE A 66 -3.08 -16.96 8.41
C ILE A 66 -2.82 -18.42 8.05
N THR A 67 -1.99 -19.08 8.84
CA THR A 67 -1.80 -20.53 8.78
C THR A 67 -3.01 -21.26 9.34
#